data_AF-A0A7X1H5I7-F1
#
_entry.id   AF-A0A7X1H5I7-F1
#
_cell.length_a   1.000
_cell.length_b   1.000
_cell.length_c   1.000
_cell.angle_alpha   90.00
_cell.angle_beta   90.00
_cell.angle_gamma   90.00
#
_symmetry.space_group_name_H-M   'P 1'
#
loop_
_entity.id
_entity.type
_entity.pdbx_description
1 polymer ?
#
loop_
_entity_poly.entity_id
_entity_poly.type
_entity_poly.pdbx_seq_one_letter_code
_entity_poly.pdbx_strand_id
1 'polypeptide(L)'
;MTKVAIIRCEKNENRCPLTNCFKCMSENKQGFAGYSGAVPAGIFTCRCPGDNAADLGKILKSKGAEVIHFCTCAFAKKTDKGWISEDGGFCDHLEQVIEQVHNATGLPCVKGTAHLPEDYELETCA
;
A
#
# COMPACT_ATOMS: atom_id res chain seq x y z
N MET A 1 19.09 0.03 1.77
CA MET A 1 17.82 -0.68 1.51
C MET A 1 16.73 0.11 2.20
N THR A 2 15.67 0.45 1.47
CA THR A 2 14.51 1.20 1.98
C THR A 2 13.65 0.31 2.86
N LYS A 3 13.35 0.76 4.08
CA LYS A 3 12.44 0.10 5.02
C LYS A 3 10.99 0.42 4.67
N VAL A 4 10.36 -0.51 3.96
CA VAL A 4 9.00 -0.35 3.43
C VAL A 4 7.99 -0.98 4.38
N ALA A 5 7.03 -0.18 4.84
CA ALA A 5 5.85 -0.70 5.52
C ALA A 5 4.68 -0.90 4.56
N ILE A 6 3.74 -1.78 4.90
CA ILE A 6 2.50 -1.98 4.14
C ILE A 6 1.29 -1.78 5.06
N ILE A 7 0.31 -0.99 4.59
CA ILE A 7 -1.04 -0.97 5.14
C ILE A 7 -1.99 -1.63 4.14
N ARG A 8 -2.71 -2.65 4.59
CA ARG A 8 -3.68 -3.41 3.78
C ARG A 8 -5.11 -3.14 4.23
N CYS A 9 -6.09 -3.38 3.34
CA CYS A 9 -7.51 -3.31 3.69
C CYS A 9 -7.98 -4.60 4.38
N GLU A 10 -8.81 -4.47 5.41
CA GLU A 10 -9.44 -5.60 6.10
C GLU A 10 -10.33 -6.48 5.21
N LYS A 11 -11.00 -5.89 4.22
CA LYS A 11 -11.95 -6.60 3.35
C LYS A 11 -11.29 -7.74 2.56
N ASN A 12 -9.95 -7.74 2.44
CA ASN A 12 -9.20 -8.79 1.77
C ASN A 12 -8.29 -9.62 2.71
N GLU A 13 -8.36 -9.41 4.03
CA GLU A 13 -7.39 -9.99 4.98
C GLU A 13 -7.45 -11.51 5.07
N ASN A 14 -8.65 -12.07 5.00
CA ASN A 14 -8.88 -13.51 5.09
C ASN A 14 -8.74 -14.25 3.74
N ARG A 15 -8.41 -13.53 2.66
CA ARG A 15 -8.30 -14.10 1.30
C ARG A 15 -6.92 -13.91 0.68
N CYS A 16 -6.27 -12.80 0.98
CA CYS A 16 -4.96 -12.47 0.44
C CYS A 16 -3.90 -12.52 1.55
N PRO A 17 -2.88 -13.39 1.48
CA PRO A 17 -1.77 -13.40 2.44
C PRO A 17 -0.59 -12.50 2.01
N LEU A 18 -0.81 -11.58 1.08
CA LEU A 18 0.21 -10.66 0.52
C LEU A 18 1.35 -11.32 -0.29
N THR A 19 1.22 -12.59 -0.71
CA THR A 19 2.27 -13.35 -1.43
C THR A 19 2.93 -12.55 -2.56
N ASN A 20 2.15 -12.00 -3.49
CA ASN A 20 2.73 -11.24 -4.61
C ASN A 20 3.25 -9.87 -4.18
N CYS A 21 2.68 -9.24 -3.14
CA CYS A 21 3.22 -8.00 -2.59
C CYS A 21 4.63 -8.22 -2.05
N PHE A 22 4.85 -9.32 -1.32
CA PHE A 22 6.19 -9.69 -0.83
C PHE A 22 7.14 -10.08 -1.95
N LYS A 23 6.67 -10.86 -2.94
CA LYS A 23 7.49 -11.22 -4.10
C LYS A 23 7.96 -9.97 -4.86
N CYS A 24 7.05 -9.05 -5.16
CA CYS A 24 7.40 -7.80 -5.83
C CYS A 24 8.32 -6.92 -4.98
N MET A 25 8.16 -6.90 -3.65
CA MET A 25 9.07 -6.19 -2.74
C MET A 25 10.49 -6.79 -2.81
N SER A 26 10.63 -8.11 -2.71
CA SER A 26 11.93 -8.78 -2.74
C SER A 26 12.62 -8.72 -4.11
N GLU A 27 11.84 -8.60 -5.18
CA GLU A 27 12.35 -8.52 -6.55
C GLU A 27 12.46 -7.08 -7.08
N ASN A 28 12.14 -6.06 -6.26
CA ASN A 28 12.10 -4.65 -6.66
C ASN A 28 11.26 -4.42 -7.93
N LYS A 29 10.03 -4.93 -7.95
CA LYS A 29 9.11 -4.83 -9.10
C LYS A 29 7.86 -4.03 -8.74
N GLN A 30 7.20 -3.52 -9.78
CA GLN A 30 5.92 -2.82 -9.69
C GLN A 30 5.96 -1.69 -8.65
N GLY A 31 5.14 -1.75 -7.61
CA GLY A 31 5.11 -0.72 -6.57
C GLY A 31 6.47 -0.46 -5.90
N PHE A 32 7.42 -1.38 -6.03
CA PHE A 32 8.75 -1.28 -5.41
C PHE A 32 9.88 -1.02 -6.42
N ALA A 33 9.56 -0.77 -7.69
CA ALA A 33 10.55 -0.64 -8.78
C ALA A 33 11.50 0.57 -8.64
N GLY A 34 11.07 1.63 -7.96
CA GLY A 34 11.88 2.83 -7.75
C GLY A 34 12.97 2.70 -6.68
N TYR A 35 13.02 1.59 -5.95
CA TYR A 35 13.99 1.39 -4.87
C TYR A 35 15.22 0.62 -5.37
N SER A 36 16.40 0.92 -4.79
CA SER A 36 17.62 0.12 -4.99
C SER A 36 17.63 -1.19 -4.18
N GLY A 37 16.66 -1.36 -3.27
CA GLY A 37 16.46 -2.55 -2.44
C GLY A 37 15.39 -2.26 -1.39
N ALA A 38 14.34 -3.06 -1.30
CA ALA A 38 13.27 -2.89 -0.31
C ALA A 38 13.31 -4.01 0.75
N VAL A 39 13.12 -3.65 2.01
CA VAL A 39 13.01 -4.59 3.13
C VAL A 39 11.78 -4.27 3.97
N PRO A 40 11.09 -5.27 4.54
CA PRO A 40 9.88 -5.03 5.31
C PRO A 40 10.17 -4.30 6.63
N ALA A 41 9.44 -3.23 6.90
CA ALA A 41 9.46 -2.50 8.17
C ALA A 41 8.32 -2.92 9.11
N GLY A 42 7.20 -3.39 8.55
CA GLY A 42 6.01 -3.78 9.30
C GLY A 42 4.77 -3.81 8.41
N ILE A 43 3.72 -4.48 8.88
CA ILE A 43 2.46 -4.61 8.17
C ILE A 43 1.31 -4.43 9.16
N PHE A 44 0.33 -3.62 8.78
CA PHE A 44 -0.93 -3.54 9.48
C PHE A 44 -2.13 -3.67 8.56
N THR A 45 -3.23 -4.14 9.13
CA THR A 45 -4.55 -4.07 8.51
C THR A 45 -5.27 -2.81 8.98
N CYS A 46 -5.63 -1.94 8.04
CA CYS A 46 -6.54 -0.82 8.25
C CYS A 46 -7.98 -1.32 8.42
N ARG A 47 -8.74 -0.67 9.31
CA ARG A 47 -10.14 -0.99 9.62
C ARG A 47 -11.02 0.14 9.13
N CYS A 48 -12.14 -0.18 8.49
CA CYS A 48 -13.09 0.81 7.99
C CYS A 48 -13.74 1.56 9.16
N PRO A 49 -13.92 2.89 9.06
CA PRO A 49 -13.77 3.73 7.86
C PRO A 49 -12.36 4.35 7.66
N GLY A 50 -11.32 3.78 8.25
CA GLY A 50 -9.93 4.24 8.07
C GLY A 50 -9.37 5.07 9.20
N ASP A 51 -10.17 5.38 10.23
CA ASP A 51 -9.79 6.25 11.35
C ASP A 51 -8.54 5.77 12.11
N ASN A 52 -8.26 4.46 12.10
CA ASN A 52 -7.09 3.91 12.76
C ASN A 52 -5.80 4.06 11.95
N ALA A 53 -5.87 4.36 10.65
CA ALA A 53 -4.72 4.33 9.74
C ALA A 53 -3.61 5.28 10.17
N ALA A 54 -3.95 6.48 10.64
CA ALA A 54 -2.99 7.47 11.12
C ALA A 54 -2.12 6.91 12.28
N ASP A 55 -2.73 6.24 13.24
CA ASP A 55 -2.02 5.67 14.38
C ASP A 55 -1.19 4.44 13.96
N LEU A 56 -1.70 3.61 13.04
CA LEU A 56 -0.91 2.54 12.42
C LEU A 56 0.36 3.11 11.75
N GLY A 57 0.21 4.21 11.01
CA GLY A 57 1.31 4.92 10.38
C GLY A 57 2.34 5.44 11.38
N LYS A 58 1.90 6.06 12.48
CA LYS A 58 2.80 6.52 13.56
C LYS A 58 3.57 5.36 14.19
N ILE A 59 2.92 4.22 14.39
CA ILE A 59 3.60 3.01 14.91
C ILE A 59 4.66 2.55 13.91
N LEU A 60 4.33 2.43 12.62
CA LEU A 60 5.28 2.02 11.58
C LEU A 60 6.48 2.98 11.50
N LYS A 61 6.24 4.30 11.54
CA LYS A 61 7.30 5.31 11.65
C LYS A 61 8.18 5.10 12.88
N SER A 62 7.58 4.88 14.05
CA SER A 62 8.32 4.65 15.30
C SER A 62 9.21 3.39 15.25
N LYS A 63 8.87 2.43 14.39
CA LYS A 63 9.67 1.21 14.11
C LYS A 63 10.67 1.38 12.97
N GLY A 64 10.76 2.57 12.38
CA GLY A 64 11.75 2.93 11.38
C GLY A 64 11.31 2.69 9.93
N ALA A 65 10.01 2.65 9.65
CA ALA A 65 9.54 2.72 8.27
C ALA A 65 9.96 4.05 7.63
N GLU A 66 10.48 3.97 6.40
CA GLU A 66 10.88 5.14 5.59
C GLU A 66 9.80 5.52 4.57
N VAL A 67 8.91 4.57 4.24
CA VAL A 67 7.79 4.74 3.29
C VAL A 67 6.68 3.75 3.64
N ILE A 68 5.43 4.15 3.42
CA ILE A 68 4.25 3.31 3.65
C ILE A 68 3.56 3.04 2.31
N HIS A 69 3.42 1.77 1.95
CA HIS A 69 2.67 1.35 0.76
C HIS A 69 1.25 0.90 1.12
N PHE A 70 0.28 1.30 0.30
CA PHE A 70 -1.09 0.82 0.36
C PHE A 70 -1.32 -0.25 -0.71
N CYS A 71 -1.91 -1.39 -0.32
CA CYS A 71 -2.09 -2.51 -1.23
C CYS A 71 -2.93 -2.14 -2.46
N THR A 72 -2.53 -2.64 -3.63
CA THR A 72 -3.19 -2.33 -4.90
C THR A 72 -4.67 -2.70 -4.92
N CYS A 73 -5.02 -3.82 -4.28
CA CYS A 73 -6.42 -4.24 -4.13
C CYS A 73 -7.30 -3.25 -3.35
N ALA A 74 -6.72 -2.24 -2.68
CA ALA A 74 -7.50 -1.19 -2.04
C ALA A 74 -8.17 -0.26 -3.07
N PHE A 75 -7.56 -0.02 -4.24
CA PHE A 75 -8.08 0.86 -5.30
C PHE A 75 -8.28 0.19 -6.67
N ALA A 76 -7.75 -1.01 -6.87
CA ALA A 76 -7.86 -1.74 -8.13
C ALA A 76 -8.46 -3.13 -7.90
N LYS A 77 -9.12 -3.67 -8.93
CA LYS A 77 -9.73 -5.01 -8.91
C LYS A 77 -9.24 -5.85 -10.08
N LYS A 78 -9.20 -7.17 -9.89
CA LYS A 78 -8.90 -8.13 -10.96
C LYS A 78 -10.15 -8.38 -11.80
N THR A 79 -10.00 -8.34 -13.11
CA THR A 79 -10.99 -8.73 -14.12
C THR A 79 -10.40 -9.78 -15.06
N ASP A 80 -11.20 -10.27 -16.01
CA ASP A 80 -10.73 -11.19 -17.05
C ASP A 80 -9.69 -10.53 -17.99
N LYS A 81 -9.66 -9.20 -18.05
CA LYS A 81 -8.72 -8.42 -18.88
C LYS A 81 -7.47 -7.97 -18.12
N GLY A 82 -7.35 -8.31 -16.83
CA GLY A 82 -6.27 -7.83 -15.97
C GLY A 82 -6.76 -6.96 -14.83
N TRP A 83 -5.84 -6.19 -14.24
CA TRP A 83 -6.13 -5.29 -13.13
C TRP A 83 -6.52 -3.91 -13.65
N ILE A 84 -7.62 -3.36 -13.12
CA ILE A 84 -8.13 -2.04 -13.50
C ILE A 84 -8.41 -1.20 -12.24
N SER A 85 -8.24 0.11 -12.35
CA SER A 85 -8.59 1.08 -11.31
C SER A 85 -10.03 1.57 -11.38
N GLU A 86 -10.68 1.47 -12.54
CA GLU A 86 -12.06 1.94 -12.76
C GLU A 86 -13.08 1.15 -11.89
N ASP A 87 -13.92 1.88 -11.14
CA ASP A 87 -14.87 1.35 -10.15
C ASP A 87 -14.23 0.29 -9.22
N GLY A 88 -12.97 0.53 -8.84
CA GLY A 88 -12.04 -0.51 -8.41
C GLY A 88 -11.74 -0.55 -6.91
N GLY A 89 -11.41 -1.76 -6.44
CA GLY A 89 -10.82 -1.97 -5.13
C GLY A 89 -11.81 -2.13 -3.97
N PHE A 90 -11.25 -2.20 -2.77
CA PHE A 90 -11.99 -2.42 -1.53
C PHE A 90 -12.29 -1.13 -0.75
N CYS A 91 -11.65 -0.01 -1.08
CA CYS A 91 -11.77 1.25 -0.36
C CYS A 91 -12.17 2.38 -1.32
N ASP A 92 -13.27 3.04 -1.01
CA ASP A 92 -13.88 4.16 -1.74
C ASP A 92 -13.37 5.53 -1.27
N HIS A 93 -12.47 5.57 -0.29
CA HIS A 93 -11.88 6.77 0.30
C HIS A 93 -10.38 6.58 0.55
N LEU A 94 -9.69 5.81 -0.31
CA LEU A 94 -8.29 5.44 -0.08
C LEU A 94 -7.38 6.68 -0.07
N GLU A 95 -7.63 7.64 -0.94
CA GLU A 95 -6.88 8.89 -1.06
C GLU A 95 -6.89 9.65 0.26
N GLN A 96 -8.06 9.76 0.89
CA GLN A 96 -8.23 10.43 2.19
C GLN A 96 -7.45 9.70 3.29
N VAL A 97 -7.49 8.35 3.29
CA VAL A 97 -6.72 7.54 4.24
C VAL A 97 -5.22 7.73 4.04
N ILE A 98 -4.75 7.75 2.80
CA ILE A 98 -3.34 7.99 2.45
C ILE A 98 -2.90 9.36 2.95
N GLU A 99 -3.69 10.40 2.68
CA GLU A 99 -3.41 11.77 3.14
C GLU A 99 -3.39 11.86 4.67
N GLN A 100 -4.33 11.22 5.36
CA GLN A 100 -4.35 11.18 6.83
C GLN A 100 -3.07 10.55 7.40
N VAL A 101 -2.60 9.44 6.81
CA VAL A 101 -1.37 8.78 7.23
C VAL A 101 -0.15 9.65 6.93
N HIS A 102 -0.08 10.25 5.75
CA HIS A 102 0.99 11.16 5.38
C HIS A 102 1.02 12.35 6.36
N ASN A 103 -0.09 13.06 6.56
CA ASN A 103 -0.18 14.21 7.47
C ASN A 103 0.22 13.86 8.91
N ALA A 104 -0.13 12.66 9.38
CA ALA A 104 0.19 12.21 10.73
C ALA A 104 1.67 11.81 10.92
N THR A 105 2.38 11.47 9.84
CA THR A 105 3.71 10.85 9.91
C THR A 105 4.80 11.63 9.20
N GLY A 106 4.48 12.45 8.20
CA GLY A 106 5.42 13.05 7.26
C GLY A 106 6.17 12.01 6.41
N LEU A 107 5.74 10.74 6.39
CA LEU A 107 6.35 9.71 5.55
C LEU A 107 5.71 9.74 4.16
N PRO A 108 6.48 9.49 3.10
CA PRO A 108 5.91 9.19 1.79
C PRO A 108 4.94 8.02 1.89
N CYS A 109 3.77 8.19 1.29
CA CYS A 109 2.73 7.18 1.23
C CYS A 109 2.43 6.86 -0.23
N VAL A 110 2.72 5.62 -0.64
CA VAL A 110 2.65 5.17 -2.03
C VAL A 110 1.39 4.32 -2.24
N LYS A 111 0.61 4.67 -3.25
CA LYS A 111 -0.57 3.92 -3.67
C LYS A 111 -0.15 2.83 -4.65
N GLY A 112 0.12 1.62 -4.13
CA GLY A 112 0.50 0.49 -4.97
C GLY A 112 1.45 -0.50 -4.32
N THR A 113 1.30 -1.76 -4.69
CA THR A 113 2.18 -2.89 -4.29
C THR A 113 2.37 -3.82 -5.48
N ALA A 114 1.78 -5.03 -5.45
CA ALA A 114 1.71 -5.95 -6.58
C ALA A 114 0.38 -5.84 -7.31
N HIS A 115 0.35 -6.33 -8.55
CA HIS A 115 -0.77 -6.28 -9.46
C HIS A 115 -1.23 -4.86 -9.83
N LEU A 116 -0.27 -3.97 -10.07
CA LEU A 116 -0.60 -2.66 -10.63
C LEU A 116 -1.37 -2.82 -11.97
N PRO A 117 -2.39 -1.98 -12.22
CA PRO A 117 -3.00 -1.87 -13.54
C PRO A 117 -1.96 -1.63 -14.63
N GLU A 118 -2.31 -1.99 -15.86
CA GLU A 118 -1.48 -1.68 -17.03
C GLU A 118 -1.28 -0.16 -17.13
N ASP A 119 -0.06 0.25 -17.49
CA ASP A 119 0.37 1.65 -17.60
C ASP A 119 0.17 2.51 -16.34
N TYR A 120 0.00 1.90 -15.16
CA TYR A 120 -0.15 2.63 -13.91
C TYR A 120 1.17 3.29 -13.48
N GLU A 121 1.12 4.61 -13.33
CA GLU A 121 2.17 5.40 -12.70
C GLU A 121 1.98 5.46 -11.18
N LEU A 122 3.06 5.31 -10.41
CA LEU A 122 2.96 5.28 -8.95
C LEU A 122 2.58 6.66 -8.40
N GLU A 123 1.37 6.75 -7.86
CA GLU A 123 0.92 7.90 -7.08
C GLU A 123 1.55 7.87 -5.68
N THR A 124 2.15 9.00 -5.26
CA THR A 124 2.77 9.17 -3.94
C THR A 124 2.30 10.46 -3.30
N CYS A 125 1.81 10.37 -2.06
CA CYS A 125 1.58 11.52 -1.19
C CYS A 125 2.85 11.74 -0.35
N ALA A 126 3.50 12.89 -0.51
CA ALA A 126 4.82 13.21 0.05
C ALA A 126 4.91 14.66 0.50
#